data_AF-A0A823DFQ5-F1
#
_entry.id   AF-A0A823DFQ5-F1
#
_cell.length_a   1.000
_cell.length_b   1.000
_cell.length_c   1.000
_cell.angle_alpha   90.00
_cell.angle_beta   90.00
_cell.angle_gamma   90.00
#
_symmetry.space_group_name_H-M   'P 1'
#
loop_
_entity.id
_entity.type
_entity.pdbx_description
1 polymer ?
#
loop_
_entity_poly.entity_id
_entity_poly.type
_entity_poly.pdbx_seq_one_letter_code
_entity_poly.pdbx_strand_id
1 'polypeptide(L)' 'MYWIDKLLVDFQIKSVYQLSKMTGIRESSFSSMQKRKSDYKNVKYGNMQLIASALDISMDELNNWLISLYKEEKPTPDNK' A
#
# COMPACT_ATOMS: atom_id res chain seq x y z
N MET A 1 5.62 3.17 9.85
CA MET A 1 5.79 2.21 8.74
C MET A 1 5.13 2.81 7.52
N TYR A 2 5.72 2.68 6.34
CA TYR A 2 5.14 3.25 5.13
C TYR A 2 4.02 2.36 4.58
N TRP A 3 3.17 2.84 3.65
CA TRP A 3 1.98 2.09 3.23
C TRP A 3 2.30 0.69 2.69
N ILE A 4 3.42 0.50 1.97
CA ILE A 4 3.85 -0.84 1.53
C ILE A 4 4.24 -1.71 2.72
N ASP A 5 4.97 -1.18 3.70
CA ASP A 5 5.35 -1.94 4.90
C ASP A 5 4.11 -2.37 5.69
N LYS A 6 3.14 -1.46 5.83
CA LYS A 6 1.84 -1.72 6.47
C LYS A 6 1.06 -2.77 5.69
N LEU A 7 1.03 -2.68 4.37
CA LEU A 7 0.37 -3.67 3.51
C LEU A 7 0.96 -5.07 3.74
N LEU A 8 2.28 -5.19 3.79
CA LEU A 8 2.93 -6.48 4.05
C LEU A 8 2.54 -7.05 5.41
N VAL A 9 2.47 -6.21 6.45
CA VAL A 9 2.10 -6.64 7.81
C VAL A 9 0.62 -7.02 7.89
N ASP A 10 -0.28 -6.13 7.45
CA ASP A 10 -1.73 -6.26 7.62
C ASP A 10 -2.28 -7.43 6.79
N PHE A 11 -1.74 -7.66 5.60
CA PHE A 11 -2.13 -8.76 4.71
C PHE A 11 -1.21 -9.99 4.84
N GLN A 12 -0.35 -10.04 5.88
CA GLN A 12 0.52 -11.18 6.20
C GLN A 12 1.41 -11.65 5.03
N ILE A 13 1.87 -10.70 4.21
CA ILE A 13 2.75 -10.96 3.07
C ILE A 13 4.20 -10.89 3.56
N LYS A 14 4.95 -11.98 3.37
CA LYS A 14 6.27 -12.15 3.99
C LYS A 14 7.32 -11.18 3.46
N SER A 15 7.17 -10.72 2.22
CA SER A 15 8.13 -9.83 1.58
C SER A 15 7.58 -9.18 0.31
N VAL A 16 8.28 -8.14 -0.15
CA VAL A 16 8.04 -7.54 -1.48
C VAL A 16 8.25 -8.51 -2.63
N TYR A 17 9.11 -9.51 -2.48
CA TYR A 17 9.26 -10.59 -3.45
C TYR A 17 7.96 -11.38 -3.60
N GLN A 18 7.34 -11.76 -2.48
CA GLN A 18 6.05 -12.46 -2.49
C GLN A 18 4.95 -11.57 -3.09
N LEU A 19 4.88 -10.30 -2.70
CA LEU A 19 3.92 -9.34 -3.28
C LEU A 19 4.10 -9.20 -4.80
N SER A 20 5.35 -9.16 -5.27
CA SER A 20 5.70 -9.16 -6.70
C SER A 20 5.18 -10.39 -7.43
N LYS A 21 5.27 -11.57 -6.82
CA LYS A 21 4.71 -12.80 -7.41
C LYS A 21 3.18 -12.80 -7.46
N MET A 22 2.53 -12.26 -6.44
CA MET A 22 1.07 -12.20 -6.38
C MET A 22 0.48 -11.18 -7.37
N THR A 23 1.13 -10.01 -7.51
CA THR A 23 0.64 -8.89 -8.34
C THR A 23 1.13 -8.91 -9.79
N GLY A 24 2.22 -9.62 -10.08
CA GLY A 24 2.93 -9.53 -11.37
C GLY A 24 3.74 -8.24 -11.55
N ILE A 25 3.74 -7.33 -10.57
CA ILE A 25 4.56 -6.11 -10.58
C ILE A 25 5.98 -6.49 -10.19
N ARG A 26 6.99 -5.89 -10.86
CA ARG A 26 8.40 -6.16 -10.55
C ARG A 26 8.72 -5.82 -9.10
N GLU A 27 9.41 -6.73 -8.40
CA GLU A 27 9.91 -6.51 -7.04
C GLU A 27 10.68 -5.19 -6.90
N SER A 28 11.52 -4.84 -7.88
CA SER A 28 12.29 -3.59 -7.86
C SER A 28 11.41 -2.33 -7.82
N SER A 29 10.18 -2.40 -8.33
CA SER A 29 9.21 -1.31 -8.21
C SER A 29 8.76 -1.15 -6.75
N PHE A 30 8.43 -2.23 -6.06
CA PHE A 30 8.07 -2.20 -4.63
C PHE A 30 9.24 -1.73 -3.76
N SER A 31 10.43 -2.28 -3.98
CA SER A 31 11.64 -1.88 -3.23
C SER A 31 11.99 -0.41 -3.45
N SER A 32 11.79 0.11 -4.68
CA SER A 32 11.99 1.53 -4.96
C SER A 32 10.97 2.41 -4.22
N MET A 33 9.68 2.02 -4.22
CA MET A 33 8.63 2.75 -3.52
C MET A 33 8.84 2.76 -2.00
N GLN A 34 9.26 1.63 -1.40
CA GLN A 34 9.63 1.57 0.03
C GLN A 34 10.83 2.48 0.33
N LYS A 35 11.93 2.35 -0.42
CA LYS A 35 13.15 3.13 -0.20
C LYS A 35 12.91 4.63 -0.34
N ARG A 36 12.08 5.03 -1.32
CA ARG A 36 11.75 6.43 -1.60
C ARG A 36 10.56 6.95 -0.78
N LYS A 37 9.91 6.10 0.02
CA LYS A 37 8.67 6.45 0.76
C LYS A 37 7.65 7.14 -0.16
N SER A 38 7.35 6.50 -1.31
CA SER A 38 6.53 7.07 -2.39
C SER A 38 5.03 7.00 -2.13
N ASP A 39 4.34 8.15 -2.12
CA ASP A 39 2.89 8.21 -1.79
C ASP A 39 2.08 7.23 -2.64
N TYR A 40 1.14 6.51 -2.02
CA TYR A 40 0.25 5.60 -2.72
C TYR A 40 -0.50 6.32 -3.84
N LYS A 41 -0.75 7.63 -3.70
CA LYS A 41 -1.36 8.48 -4.74
C LYS A 41 -0.53 8.58 -6.02
N ASN A 42 0.77 8.33 -5.94
CA ASN A 42 1.67 8.34 -7.10
C ASN A 42 1.71 6.98 -7.83
N VAL A 43 1.08 5.95 -7.29
CA VAL A 43 1.01 4.64 -7.93
C VAL A 43 -0.04 4.69 -9.03
N LYS A 44 0.32 4.19 -10.22
CA LYS A 44 -0.60 4.11 -11.34
C LYS A 44 -1.83 3.29 -10.96
N TYR A 45 -3.01 3.74 -11.37
CA TYR A 45 -4.29 3.06 -11.09
C TYR A 45 -4.27 1.58 -11.47
N GLY A 46 -3.74 1.22 -12.65
CA GLY A 46 -3.62 -0.19 -13.06
C GLY A 46 -2.76 -1.05 -12.13
N ASN A 47 -1.71 -0.48 -11.52
CA ASN A 47 -0.92 -1.20 -10.52
C ASN A 47 -1.71 -1.36 -9.20
N MET A 48 -2.52 -0.38 -8.82
CA MET A 48 -3.41 -0.51 -7.66
C MET A 48 -4.46 -1.60 -7.87
N GLN A 49 -5.00 -1.73 -9.08
CA GLN A 49 -5.92 -2.83 -9.42
C GLN A 49 -5.26 -4.20 -9.28
N LEU A 50 -4.01 -4.34 -9.74
CA LEU A 50 -3.25 -5.58 -9.55
C LEU A 50 -3.00 -5.88 -8.07
N ILE A 51 -2.75 -4.86 -7.26
CA ILE A 51 -2.59 -5.00 -5.81
C ILE A 51 -3.91 -5.45 -5.17
N ALA A 52 -5.02 -4.76 -5.43
CA ALA A 52 -6.33 -5.13 -4.90
C ALA A 52 -6.72 -6.57 -5.27
N SER A 53 -6.55 -6.93 -6.55
CA SER A 53 -6.81 -8.28 -7.05
C SER A 53 -5.91 -9.34 -6.39
N ALA A 54 -4.64 -9.03 -6.12
CA ALA A 54 -3.73 -9.95 -5.44
C ALA A 54 -4.07 -10.17 -3.97
N LEU A 55 -4.72 -9.19 -3.34
CA LEU A 55 -5.16 -9.23 -1.94
C LEU A 55 -6.59 -9.78 -1.78
N ASP A 56 -7.25 -10.13 -2.87
CA ASP A 56 -8.65 -10.57 -2.90
C ASP A 56 -9.62 -9.57 -2.24
N ILE A 57 -9.37 -8.27 -2.48
CA ILE A 57 -10.24 -7.17 -2.04
C ILE A 57 -10.63 -6.29 -3.22
N SER A 58 -11.71 -5.54 -3.06
CA SER A 58 -12.11 -4.52 -4.03
C SER A 58 -11.17 -3.31 -4.02
N MET A 59 -11.20 -2.55 -5.12
CA MET A 59 -10.47 -1.28 -5.20
C MET A 59 -10.91 -0.26 -4.16
N ASP A 60 -12.20 -0.26 -3.82
CA ASP A 60 -12.74 0.66 -2.81
C ASP A 60 -12.26 0.28 -1.41
N GLU A 61 -12.18 -1.01 -1.09
CA GLU A 61 -11.59 -1.51 0.17
C GLU A 61 -10.11 -1.14 0.28
N LEU A 62 -9.33 -1.36 -0.79
CA LEU A 62 -7.93 -0.95 -0.84
C LEU A 62 -7.78 0.56 -0.62
N ASN A 63 -8.59 1.37 -1.30
CA ASN A 63 -8.55 2.82 -1.16
C ASN A 63 -8.96 3.28 0.25
N ASN A 64 -10.00 2.68 0.84
CA ASN A 64 -10.41 2.99 2.21
C ASN A 64 -9.32 2.66 3.24
N TRP A 65 -8.66 1.51 3.09
CA TRP A 65 -7.52 1.13 3.91
C TRP A 65 -6.34 2.09 3.74
N LEU A 66 -6.02 2.48 2.50
CA LEU A 66 -4.99 3.50 2.24
C LEU A 66 -5.34 4.85 2.86
N ILE A 67 -6.60 5.28 2.81
CA ILE A 67 -7.04 6.53 3.42
C ILE A 67 -6.95 6.47 4.95
N SER A 68 -7.31 5.35 5.58
CA SER A 68 -7.27 5.22 7.04
C SER A 68 -5.84 5.35 7.57
N LEU A 69 -4.85 4.77 6.89
CA LEU A 69 -3.43 4.89 7.25
C LEU A 69 -2.97 6.35 7.38
N TYR A 70 -3.44 7.24 6.51
CA TYR A 70 -3.02 8.64 6.49
C TYR A 70 -3.94 9.57 7.29
N LYS A 71 -5.13 9.11 7.68
CA LYS A 71 -5.96 9.79 8.69
C LYS A 71 -5.37 9.62 10.08
N GLU A 72 -4.80 8.46 10.38
CA GLU A 72 -4.10 8.17 11.63
C GLU A 72 -2.78 8.94 11.78
N GLU A 73 -2.18 9.41 10.67
CA GLU A 73 -0.96 10.22 10.70
C GLU A 73 -1.18 11.73 10.95
N LYS A 74 -2.43 12.21 10.95
CA LYS A 74 -2.72 13.58 11.38
C LYS A 74 -3.00 13.57 12.89
N PRO A 75 -2.18 14.22 13.75
CA PRO A 75 -2.66 14.55 15.08
C PRO A 75 -3.95 15.35 14.90
N THR A 76 -4.97 14.96 15.65
CA THR A 76 -6.15 15.79 15.89
C THR A 76 -5.66 17.22 16.10
N PRO A 77 -6.15 18.24 15.35
CA PRO A 77 -5.86 19.60 15.75
C PRO A 77 -6.43 19.74 17.16
N ASP A 78 -5.56 19.94 18.15
CA ASP A 78 -5.95 20.38 19.49
C ASP A 78 -6.71 21.70 19.31
N ASN A 79 -8.02 21.60 19.18
CA ASN A 79 -8.91 22.73 19.37
C ASN A 79 -9.05 22.90 20.88
N LYS A 80 -8.20 23.73 21.47
CA LYS A 80 -8.50 24.48 22.68
C LYS A 80 -7.65 25.73 22.80
#